data_AF-A0A3B8JYV9-F1
#
_entry.id   AF-A0A3B8JYV9-F1
#
_cell.length_a   1.000
_cell.length_b   1.000
_cell.length_c   1.000
_cell.angle_alpha   90.00
_cell.angle_beta   90.00
_cell.angle_gamma   90.00
#
_symmetry.space_group_name_H-M   'P 1'
#
loop_
_entity.id
_entity.type
_entity.pdbx_description
1 polymer ?
#
loop_
_entity_poly.entity_id
_entity_poly.type
_entity_poly.pdbx_seq_one_letter_code
_entity_poly.pdbx_strand_id
1 'polypeptide(L)'
;FIAVCKHSDPETNDPGIKPPNEVPENRVGFSDVVVDSDGVLRRHLWSLNANRNSPCPTEVAFSLQLALHYLAAQGIEPKAIPEKRSLQLGNILLKPLENNFGGYRNLDDRGYQM
;
A
#
# COMPACT_ATOMS: atom_id res chain seq x y z
N PHE A 1 3.45 -9.10 -15.69
CA PHE A 1 2.17 -9.38 -15.00
C PHE A 1 2.42 -9.41 -13.50
N ILE A 2 1.51 -8.83 -12.71
CA ILE A 2 1.53 -8.78 -11.25
C ILE A 2 0.17 -9.34 -10.79
N ALA A 3 0.18 -10.31 -9.88
CA ALA A 3 -1.03 -10.89 -9.30
C ALA A 3 -1.50 -10.10 -8.07
N VAL A 4 -2.74 -10.36 -7.66
CA VAL A 4 -3.38 -9.66 -6.55
C VAL A 4 -3.67 -10.62 -5.40
N CYS A 5 -3.53 -10.14 -4.17
CA CYS A 5 -4.05 -10.77 -2.96
C CYS A 5 -4.73 -9.73 -2.05
N LYS A 6 -5.38 -10.19 -0.98
CA LYS A 6 -6.02 -9.34 0.04
C LYS A 6 -5.62 -9.80 1.42
N HIS A 7 -5.25 -8.89 2.31
CA HIS A 7 -4.93 -9.23 3.69
C HIS A 7 -6.16 -9.65 4.48
N SER A 8 -5.94 -10.44 5.53
CA SER A 8 -6.95 -10.66 6.55
C SER A 8 -7.22 -9.37 7.33
N ASP A 9 -8.48 -9.08 7.64
CA ASP A 9 -8.90 -7.95 8.46
C ASP A 9 -9.69 -8.45 9.70
N PRO A 10 -9.09 -8.42 10.89
CA PRO A 10 -9.76 -8.83 12.13
C PRO A 10 -10.93 -7.93 12.54
N GLU A 11 -10.93 -6.65 12.14
CA GLU A 11 -12.00 -5.70 12.52
C GLU A 11 -13.31 -6.04 11.79
N THR A 12 -13.21 -6.55 10.56
CA THR A 12 -14.36 -6.99 9.75
C THR A 12 -14.54 -8.51 9.71
N ASN A 13 -13.69 -9.26 10.42
CA ASN A 13 -13.63 -10.73 10.39
C ASN A 13 -13.45 -11.29 8.97
N ASP A 14 -12.69 -10.58 8.13
CA ASP A 14 -12.33 -11.01 6.78
C ASP A 14 -11.06 -11.88 6.83
N PRO A 15 -11.10 -13.14 6.36
CA PRO A 15 -9.95 -14.02 6.37
C PRO A 15 -8.86 -13.63 5.35
N GLY A 16 -9.14 -12.73 4.41
CA GLY A 16 -8.26 -12.37 3.31
C GLY A 16 -8.31 -13.36 2.15
N ILE A 17 -7.55 -13.06 1.09
CA ILE A 17 -7.49 -13.85 -0.14
C ILE A 17 -6.03 -14.08 -0.50
N LYS A 18 -5.61 -15.34 -0.60
CA LYS A 18 -4.25 -15.71 -1.03
C LYS A 18 -4.01 -15.38 -2.51
N PRO A 19 -2.76 -15.09 -2.92
CA PRO A 19 -2.43 -15.02 -4.34
C PRO A 19 -2.47 -16.42 -5.01
N PRO A 20 -2.48 -16.48 -6.35
CA PRO A 20 -2.24 -17.73 -7.08
C PRO A 20 -0.88 -18.34 -6.72
N ASN A 21 -0.85 -19.65 -6.47
CA ASN A 21 0.33 -20.36 -5.97
C ASN A 21 1.51 -20.36 -6.97
N GLU A 22 1.22 -20.19 -8.26
CA GLU A 22 2.18 -20.22 -9.36
C GLU A 22 2.93 -18.89 -9.52
N VAL A 23 2.50 -17.83 -8.82
CA VAL A 23 3.08 -16.49 -8.92
C VAL A 23 4.06 -16.26 -7.77
N PRO A 24 5.33 -15.92 -8.04
CA PRO A 24 6.29 -15.64 -7.00
C PRO A 24 5.92 -14.35 -6.25
N GLU A 25 6.23 -14.29 -4.95
CA GLU A 25 5.84 -13.21 -4.05
C GLU A 25 6.26 -11.82 -4.52
N ASN A 26 7.42 -11.70 -5.18
CA ASN A 26 7.91 -10.44 -5.74
C ASN A 26 7.08 -9.91 -6.94
N ARG A 27 6.08 -10.67 -7.40
CA ARG A 27 5.11 -10.27 -8.43
C ARG A 27 3.68 -10.32 -7.90
N VAL A 28 3.50 -10.13 -6.60
CA VAL A 28 2.20 -10.04 -5.94
C VAL A 28 2.09 -8.68 -5.26
N GLY A 29 0.99 -7.98 -5.52
CA GLY A 29 0.63 -6.75 -4.83
C GLY A 29 -0.76 -6.87 -4.19
N PHE A 30 -0.97 -6.23 -3.05
CA PHE A 30 -2.27 -6.33 -2.38
C PHE A 30 -3.32 -5.38 -2.99
N SER A 31 -4.60 -5.67 -2.79
CA SER A 31 -5.74 -4.79 -3.17
C SER A 31 -6.52 -4.19 -2.00
N ASP A 32 -5.98 -4.27 -0.78
CA ASP A 32 -6.51 -3.62 0.41
C ASP A 32 -6.62 -2.09 0.23
N VAL A 33 -7.69 -1.54 0.80
CA VAL A 33 -7.99 -0.10 0.79
C VAL A 33 -8.45 0.33 2.18
N VAL A 34 -8.27 1.61 2.50
CA VAL A 34 -8.83 2.22 3.70
C VAL A 34 -9.94 3.18 3.27
N VAL A 35 -11.16 2.89 3.68
CA VAL A 35 -12.34 3.72 3.37
C VAL A 35 -12.44 4.84 4.40
N ASP A 36 -12.86 6.04 3.99
CA ASP A 36 -13.10 7.14 4.92
C ASP A 36 -14.32 6.86 5.81
N SER A 37 -14.46 7.59 6.90
CA SER A 37 -15.57 7.43 7.85
C SER A 37 -16.95 7.73 7.24
N ASP A 38 -17.00 8.45 6.12
CA ASP A 38 -18.22 8.71 5.36
C ASP A 38 -18.51 7.63 4.28
N GLY A 39 -17.71 6.57 4.23
CA GLY A 39 -17.88 5.45 3.30
C GLY A 39 -17.29 5.70 1.90
N VAL A 40 -16.64 6.84 1.67
CA VAL A 40 -16.04 7.17 0.37
C VAL A 40 -14.55 6.79 0.37
N LEU A 41 -14.10 6.16 -0.70
CA LEU A 41 -12.68 5.85 -0.89
C LEU A 41 -11.95 7.06 -1.49
N ARG A 42 -11.10 7.72 -0.69
CA ARG A 42 -10.29 8.88 -1.15
C ARG A 42 -8.78 8.67 -1.02
N ARG A 43 -8.36 7.80 -0.11
CA ARG A 43 -6.95 7.52 0.18
C ARG A 43 -6.48 6.28 -0.54
N HIS A 44 -5.21 6.26 -0.91
CA HIS A 44 -4.53 5.06 -1.38
C HIS A 44 -3.60 4.51 -0.30
N LEU A 45 -3.76 3.23 0.02
CA LEU A 45 -2.83 2.51 0.89
C LEU A 45 -1.73 1.90 0.01
N TRP A 46 -0.50 2.40 0.15
CA TRP A 46 0.65 1.99 -0.66
C TRP A 46 1.43 0.85 -0.04
N SER A 47 1.53 0.85 1.29
CA SER A 47 2.07 -0.26 2.05
C SER A 47 1.38 -0.40 3.40
N LEU A 48 1.46 -1.58 3.97
CA LEU A 48 0.97 -1.89 5.30
C LEU A 48 1.91 -2.91 5.95
N ASN A 49 1.87 -3.04 7.27
CA ASN A 49 2.56 -4.13 7.95
C ASN A 49 1.63 -5.33 7.97
N ALA A 50 1.99 -6.40 7.28
CA ALA A 50 1.14 -7.57 7.15
C ALA A 50 1.05 -8.31 8.49
N ASN A 51 -0.15 -8.78 8.85
CA ASN A 51 -0.27 -9.76 9.93
C ASN A 51 0.45 -11.05 9.48
N ARG A 52 1.32 -11.61 10.34
CA ARG A 52 2.04 -12.86 10.04
C ARG A 52 1.13 -14.04 9.66
N ASN A 53 -0.12 -14.02 10.08
CA ASN A 53 -1.11 -15.06 9.78
C ASN A 53 -1.99 -14.74 8.55
N SER A 54 -1.78 -13.59 7.89
CA SER A 54 -2.51 -13.21 6.68
C SER A 54 -2.14 -14.14 5.51
N PRO A 55 -3.12 -14.55 4.67
CA PRO A 55 -2.83 -15.33 3.46
C PRO A 55 -2.16 -14.53 2.35
N CYS A 56 -2.14 -13.19 2.44
CA CYS A 56 -1.47 -12.30 1.49
C CYS A 56 -0.07 -11.97 2.04
N PRO A 57 1.01 -12.33 1.32
CA PRO A 57 2.39 -12.24 1.83
C PRO A 57 3.08 -10.91 1.55
N THR A 58 2.47 -10.03 0.74
CA THR A 58 3.10 -8.79 0.27
C THR A 58 2.68 -7.60 1.10
N GLU A 59 3.62 -6.74 1.45
CA GLU A 59 3.34 -5.49 2.18
C GLU A 59 3.14 -4.29 1.24
N VAL A 60 3.08 -4.50 -0.08
CA VAL A 60 3.03 -3.43 -1.08
C VAL A 60 1.79 -3.56 -1.96
N ALA A 61 1.11 -2.44 -2.20
CA ALA A 61 -0.09 -2.39 -3.01
C ALA A 61 0.17 -2.69 -4.48
N PHE A 62 -0.76 -3.39 -5.13
CA PHE A 62 -0.76 -3.62 -6.57
C PHE A 62 -0.69 -2.30 -7.37
N SER A 63 -1.46 -1.29 -6.94
CA SER A 63 -1.48 0.03 -7.59
C SER A 63 -0.11 0.73 -7.55
N LEU A 64 0.59 0.66 -6.41
CA LEU A 64 1.94 1.21 -6.29
C LEU A 64 2.92 0.43 -7.17
N GLN A 65 2.89 -0.90 -7.16
CA GLN A 65 3.78 -1.70 -8.02
C GLN A 65 3.58 -1.38 -9.51
N LEU A 66 2.33 -1.18 -9.94
CA LEU A 66 2.03 -0.80 -11.32
C LEU A 66 2.60 0.59 -11.66
N ALA A 67 2.41 1.56 -10.77
CA ALA A 67 2.96 2.91 -10.95
C ALA A 67 4.49 2.90 -11.01
N LEU A 68 5.15 2.17 -10.10
CA LEU A 68 6.60 2.02 -10.07
C LEU A 68 7.13 1.30 -11.32
N HIS A 69 6.44 0.25 -11.79
CA HIS A 69 6.80 -0.42 -13.03
C HIS A 69 6.73 0.52 -14.24
N TYR A 70 5.71 1.37 -14.32
CA TYR A 70 5.62 2.39 -15.37
C TYR A 70 6.76 3.41 -15.28
N LEU A 71 7.06 3.91 -14.07
CA LEU A 71 8.11 4.90 -13.84
C LEU A 71 9.52 4.37 -14.08
N ALA A 72 9.77 3.09 -13.78
CA ALA A 72 11.05 2.43 -14.07
C ALA A 72 11.37 2.44 -15.57
N ALA A 73 10.37 2.28 -16.44
CA ALA A 73 10.56 2.40 -17.90
C ALA A 73 10.95 3.82 -18.35
N GLN A 74 10.74 4.82 -17.50
CA GLN A 74 11.18 6.22 -17.70
C GLN A 74 12.51 6.53 -16.98
N GLY A 75 13.16 5.54 -16.38
CA GLY A 75 14.39 5.71 -15.61
C GLY A 75 14.19 6.33 -14.23
N ILE A 76 12.97 6.30 -13.69
CA ILE A 76 12.63 6.82 -12.37
C ILE A 76 12.47 5.65 -11.40
N GLU A 77 13.46 5.47 -10.52
CA GLU A 77 13.46 4.41 -9.51
C GLU A 77 13.01 4.91 -8.13
N PRO A 78 12.27 4.10 -7.36
CA PRO A 78 11.90 4.42 -5.98
C PRO A 78 13.11 4.42 -5.05
N LYS A 79 13.19 5.44 -4.21
CA LYS A 79 14.16 5.50 -3.10
C LYS A 79 13.43 5.74 -1.79
N ALA A 80 13.38 4.73 -0.92
CA ALA A 80 12.88 4.89 0.44
C ALA A 80 13.82 5.80 1.24
N ILE A 81 13.25 6.72 2.01
CA ILE A 81 13.94 7.61 2.95
C ILE A 81 13.36 7.34 4.35
N PRO A 82 13.84 6.29 5.06
CA PRO A 82 13.24 5.82 6.30
C PRO A 82 13.19 6.88 7.40
N GLU A 83 14.22 7.72 7.49
CA GLU A 83 14.34 8.77 8.51
C GLU A 83 13.24 9.82 8.39
N LYS A 84 12.65 9.94 7.19
CA LYS A 84 11.54 10.86 6.88
C LYS A 84 10.23 10.12 6.62
N ARG A 85 10.19 8.79 6.80
CA ARG A 85 9.06 7.93 6.41
C ARG A 85 8.53 8.27 5.01
N SER A 86 9.42 8.52 4.05
CA SER A 86 9.06 9.09 2.75
C SER A 86 9.54 8.21 1.60
N LEU A 87 8.87 8.30 0.45
CA LEU A 87 9.30 7.70 -0.80
C LEU A 87 9.73 8.80 -1.78
N GLN A 88 10.97 8.74 -2.25
CA GLN A 88 11.46 9.63 -3.30
C GLN A 88 11.29 8.97 -4.67
N LEU A 89 10.71 9.70 -5.62
CA LEU A 89 10.61 9.34 -7.04
C LEU A 89 11.19 10.49 -7.86
N GLY A 90 12.37 10.28 -8.45
CA GLY A 90 13.11 11.34 -9.13
C GLY A 90 13.46 12.48 -8.16
N ASN A 91 12.97 13.69 -8.45
CA ASN A 91 13.16 14.87 -7.60
C ASN A 91 12.00 15.14 -6.63
N ILE A 92 10.96 14.30 -6.61
CA ILE A 92 9.79 14.47 -5.74
C ILE A 92 9.92 13.60 -4.51
N LEU A 93 9.75 14.21 -3.34
CA LEU A 93 9.65 13.52 -2.05
C LEU A 93 8.16 13.38 -1.68
N LEU A 94 7.66 12.17 -1.71
CA LEU A 94 6.29 11.83 -1.32
C LEU A 94 6.30 11.48 0.16
N LYS A 95 5.40 12.09 0.93
CA LYS A 95 5.22 11.84 2.35
C LYS A 95 3.84 11.23 2.57
N PRO A 96 3.70 10.25 3.47
CA PRO A 96 2.40 9.70 3.79
C PRO A 96 1.52 10.76 4.48
N LEU A 97 0.21 10.55 4.43
CA LEU A 97 -0.75 11.25 5.26
C LEU A 97 -0.41 11.07 6.74
N GLU A 98 -0.43 12.18 7.47
CA GLU A 98 -0.24 12.21 8.91
C GLU A 98 -1.60 12.21 9.61
N ASN A 99 -1.63 11.80 10.89
CA ASN A 99 -2.84 11.77 11.72
C ASN A 99 -3.68 13.07 11.65
N ASN A 100 -3.04 14.23 11.49
CA ASN A 100 -3.70 15.51 11.27
C ASN A 100 -3.14 16.18 10.02
N PHE A 101 -3.89 16.15 8.92
CA PHE A 101 -3.50 16.74 7.64
C PHE A 101 -4.71 17.27 6.87
N GLY A 102 -4.73 18.59 6.64
CA GLY A 102 -5.83 19.24 5.93
C GLY A 102 -7.19 18.95 6.59
N GLY A 103 -8.12 18.34 5.83
CA GLY A 103 -9.44 17.94 6.33
C GLY A 103 -9.44 16.67 7.19
N TYR A 104 -8.35 15.90 7.20
CA TYR A 104 -8.21 14.72 8.06
C TYR A 104 -7.76 15.13 9.45
N ARG A 105 -8.54 14.74 10.46
CA ARG A 105 -8.24 14.93 11.89
C ARG A 105 -8.40 13.62 12.63
N ASN A 106 -7.44 13.29 13.49
CA ASN A 106 -7.39 12.00 14.21
C ASN A 106 -7.49 10.79 13.26
N LEU A 107 -6.88 10.88 12.08
CA LEU A 107 -6.84 9.80 11.11
C LEU A 107 -6.01 8.63 11.65
N ASP A 108 -6.47 7.40 11.45
CA ASP A 108 -5.60 6.23 11.55
C ASP A 108 -4.54 6.30 10.45
N ASP A 109 -3.31 6.68 10.82
CA ASP A 109 -2.19 6.89 9.91
C ASP A 109 -1.25 5.68 9.86
N ARG A 110 -1.73 4.49 10.24
CA ARG A 110 -1.00 3.23 10.05
C ARG A 110 -0.80 2.92 8.56
N GLY A 111 0.27 2.17 8.26
CA GLY A 111 0.69 1.92 6.88
C GLY A 111 1.21 3.17 6.18
N TYR A 112 1.31 3.14 4.85
CA TYR A 112 1.68 4.28 4.03
C TYR A 112 0.46 4.72 3.24
N GLN A 113 -0.27 5.71 3.75
CA GLN A 113 -1.48 6.23 3.12
C GLN A 113 -1.17 7.54 2.39
N MET A 114 -1.79 7.75 1.24
CA MET A 114 -1.68 8.96 0.41
C MET A 114 -3.05 9.51 0.05
#